data_AF-A0A8A3WID8-F1
#
_entry.id   AF-A0A8A3WID8-F1
#
_cell.length_a   1.000
_cell.length_b   1.000
_cell.length_c   1.000
_cell.angle_alpha   90.00
_cell.angle_beta   90.00
_cell.angle_gamma   90.00
#
_symmetry.space_group_name_H-M   'P 1'
#
loop_
_entity.id
_entity.type
_entity.pdbx_description
1 polymer ?
#
loop_
_entity_poly.entity_id
_entity_poly.type
_entity_poly.pdbx_seq_one_letter_code
_entity_poly.pdbx_strand_id
1 'polypeptide(L)'
;MSIKLFLTPLVWVVLAFCCVVFQRQSLLCVLLGLEVVSLVLFACYVTLFVDMQSCVGLGLMFLCYEVCVMSVCLSLMVKMVKSTGCDYVGVSISW
;
A
#
# COMPACT_ATOMS: atom_id res chain seq x y z
N MET A 1 0.04 -4.68 29.15
CA MET A 1 -0.76 -4.88 27.91
C MET A 1 -0.30 -3.96 26.77
N SER A 2 0.13 -2.72 27.07
CA SER A 2 0.53 -1.71 26.08
C SER A 2 1.75 -2.07 25.19
N ILE A 3 2.74 -2.81 25.68
CA ILE A 3 3.92 -3.21 24.87
C ILE A 3 3.54 -4.18 23.73
N LYS A 4 2.65 -5.15 23.98
CA LYS A 4 2.17 -6.07 22.93
C LYS A 4 1.37 -5.33 21.86
N LEU A 5 0.59 -4.34 22.26
CA LEU A 5 -0.21 -3.51 21.35
C LEU A 5 0.67 -2.70 20.38
N PHE A 6 1.86 -2.28 20.82
CA PHE A 6 2.80 -1.50 20.01
C PHE A 6 3.73 -2.36 19.15
N LEU A 7 4.12 -3.56 19.64
CA LEU A 7 5.02 -4.45 18.92
C LEU A 7 4.36 -5.13 17.71
N THR A 8 3.08 -5.48 17.85
CA THR A 8 2.32 -6.17 16.80
C THR A 8 2.24 -5.37 15.49
N PRO A 9 1.83 -4.09 15.45
CA PRO A 9 1.75 -3.35 14.19
C PRO A 9 3.13 -3.14 13.54
N LEU A 10 4.20 -2.98 14.32
CA LEU A 10 5.56 -2.84 13.80
C LEU A 10 5.99 -4.07 12.99
N VAL A 11 5.68 -5.28 13.45
CA VAL A 11 5.99 -6.52 12.72
C VAL A 11 5.25 -6.57 11.38
N TRP A 12 3.99 -6.12 11.36
CA TRP A 12 3.17 -6.11 10.15
C TRP A 12 3.67 -5.08 9.14
N VAL A 13 4.13 -3.90 9.61
CA VAL A 13 4.76 -2.88 8.77
C VAL A 13 6.04 -3.40 8.12
N VAL A 14 6.92 -4.03 8.91
CA VAL A 14 8.18 -4.56 8.41
C VAL A 14 7.94 -5.70 7.42
N LEU A 15 7.00 -6.60 7.72
CA LEU A 15 6.64 -7.70 6.83
C LEU A 15 6.06 -7.17 5.51
N ALA A 16 5.13 -6.21 5.57
CA ALA A 16 4.56 -5.57 4.39
C ALA A 16 5.65 -4.92 3.53
N PHE A 17 6.56 -4.16 4.15
CA PHE A 17 7.65 -3.51 3.44
C PHE A 17 8.59 -4.51 2.76
N CYS A 18 8.96 -5.59 3.46
CA CYS A 18 9.75 -6.68 2.90
C CYS A 18 9.05 -7.32 1.68
N CYS A 19 7.73 -7.55 1.76
CA CYS A 19 6.96 -8.06 0.63
C CYS A 19 7.02 -7.12 -0.58
N VAL A 20 6.81 -5.81 -0.38
CA VAL A 20 6.87 -4.81 -1.48
C VAL A 20 8.25 -4.77 -2.14
N VAL A 21 9.33 -4.86 -1.36
CA VAL A 21 10.70 -4.81 -1.88
C VAL A 21 11.04 -6.04 -2.72
N PHE A 22 10.56 -7.22 -2.35
CA PHE A 22 10.82 -8.45 -3.10
C PHE A 22 10.01 -8.58 -4.40
N GLN A 23 8.87 -7.91 -4.50
CA GLN A 23 7.93 -8.06 -5.63
C GLN A 23 8.02 -6.94 -6.70
N ARG A 24 9.14 -6.23 -6.78
CA ARG A 24 9.34 -5.04 -7.65
C ARG A 24 9.26 -5.29 -9.17
N GLN A 25 9.15 -6.52 -9.64
CA GLN A 25 9.23 -6.83 -11.07
C GLN A 25 7.98 -6.47 -11.88
N SER A 26 6.80 -6.40 -11.25
CA SER A 26 5.54 -6.08 -11.93
C SER A 26 4.90 -4.82 -11.34
N LEU A 27 4.40 -3.93 -12.21
CA LEU A 27 3.66 -2.73 -11.80
C LEU A 27 2.45 -3.08 -10.91
N LEU A 28 1.76 -4.19 -11.19
CA LEU A 28 0.66 -4.69 -10.35
C LEU A 28 1.11 -5.00 -8.92
N CYS A 29 2.27 -5.63 -8.77
CA CYS A 29 2.82 -5.94 -7.46
C CYS A 29 3.18 -4.66 -6.69
N VAL A 30 3.64 -3.62 -7.37
CA VAL A 30 3.90 -2.31 -6.74
C VAL A 30 2.59 -1.67 -6.27
N LEU A 31 1.53 -1.71 -7.08
CA LEU A 31 0.20 -1.25 -6.66
C LEU A 31 -0.32 -2.03 -5.45
N LEU A 32 -0.31 -3.36 -5.52
CA LEU A 32 -0.74 -4.23 -4.42
C LEU A 32 0.07 -3.97 -3.14
N GLY A 33 1.38 -3.76 -3.28
CA GLY A 33 2.24 -3.41 -2.16
C GLY A 33 1.87 -2.07 -1.52
N LEU A 34 1.46 -1.09 -2.32
CA LEU A 34 1.02 0.21 -1.82
C LEU A 34 -0.26 0.08 -1.00
N GLU A 35 -1.22 -0.73 -1.45
CA GLU A 35 -2.48 -1.03 -0.76
C GLU A 35 -2.28 -1.81 0.55
N VAL A 36 -1.34 -2.75 0.58
CA VAL A 36 -0.99 -3.45 1.83
C VAL A 36 -0.34 -2.49 2.83
N VAL A 37 0.55 -1.60 2.40
CA VAL A 37 1.21 -0.63 3.28
C VAL A 37 0.20 0.33 3.91
N SER A 38 -0.75 0.83 3.13
CA SER A 38 -1.79 1.74 3.60
C SER A 38 -2.80 1.06 4.54
N LEU A 39 -3.20 -0.18 4.27
CA LEU A 39 -4.02 -0.97 5.20
C LEU A 39 -3.32 -1.22 6.53
N VAL A 40 -2.01 -1.49 6.52
CA VAL A 40 -1.23 -1.68 7.75
C VAL A 40 -1.12 -0.37 8.53
N LEU A 41 -0.94 0.77 7.86
CA LEU A 41 -0.97 2.09 8.50
C LEU A 41 -2.34 2.39 9.12
N PHE A 42 -3.44 2.06 8.43
CA PHE A 42 -4.79 2.20 8.94
C PHE A 42 -5.03 1.28 10.16
N ALA A 43 -4.58 0.04 10.11
CA ALA A 43 -4.65 -0.88 11.24
C ALA A 43 -3.85 -0.35 12.44
N CYS A 44 -2.66 0.22 12.20
CA CYS A 44 -1.85 0.86 13.23
C CYS A 44 -2.55 2.09 13.83
N TYR A 45 -3.23 2.89 13.01
CA TYR A 45 -4.05 3.99 13.47
C TYR A 45 -5.20 3.51 14.36
N VAL A 46 -5.93 2.48 13.95
CA VAL A 46 -7.04 1.91 14.74
C VAL A 46 -6.54 1.33 16.07
N THR A 47 -5.39 0.66 16.11
CA THR A 47 -4.85 0.09 17.35
C THR A 47 -4.33 1.16 18.31
N LEU A 48 -3.75 2.25 17.80
CA LEU A 48 -3.26 3.36 18.63
C LEU A 48 -4.39 4.27 19.15
N PHE A 49 -5.46 4.45 18.37
CA PHE A 49 -6.56 5.34 18.70
C PHE A 49 -7.83 4.61 19.15
N VAL A 50 -7.73 3.32 19.54
CA VAL A 50 -8.88 2.51 19.95
C VAL A 50 -9.67 3.14 21.12
N ASP A 51 -8.96 3.84 22.01
CA ASP A 51 -9.56 4.54 23.16
C ASP A 51 -10.15 5.92 22.79
N MET A 52 -9.79 6.47 21.63
CA MET A 52 -10.20 7.81 21.18
C MET A 52 -11.23 7.70 20.06
N GLN A 53 -12.48 7.40 20.42
CA GLN A 53 -13.62 7.22 19.50
C GLN A 53 -13.85 8.39 18.52
N SER A 54 -13.37 9.60 18.84
CA SER A 54 -13.47 10.80 17.99
C SER A 54 -12.63 10.72 16.70
N CYS A 55 -11.67 9.78 16.60
CA CYS A 55 -10.68 9.74 15.54
C CYS A 55 -11.08 8.89 14.31
N VAL A 56 -12.24 8.22 14.37
CA VAL A 56 -12.72 7.30 13.30
C VAL A 56 -12.96 8.03 11.97
N GLY A 57 -13.48 9.26 12.00
CA GLY A 57 -13.74 10.04 10.80
C GLY A 57 -12.49 10.31 9.96
N LEU A 58 -11.37 10.62 10.61
CA LEU A 58 -10.09 10.85 9.93
C LEU A 58 -9.55 9.58 9.27
N GLY A 59 -9.76 8.42 9.90
CA GLY A 59 -9.38 7.13 9.32
C GLY A 59 -10.16 6.80 8.03
N LEU A 60 -11.46 7.08 8.00
CA LEU A 60 -12.29 6.88 6.80
C LEU A 60 -11.88 7.83 5.66
N MET A 61 -11.53 9.07 5.98
CA MET A 61 -11.03 10.04 4.99
C MET A 61 -9.70 9.56 4.38
N PHE A 62 -8.82 8.97 5.19
CA PHE A 62 -7.56 8.38 4.73
C PHE A 62 -7.81 7.21 3.76
N LEU A 63 -8.68 6.26 4.13
CA LEU A 63 -9.05 5.14 3.27
C LEU A 63 -9.69 5.61 1.95
N CYS A 64 -10.52 6.65 1.99
CA CYS A 64 -11.14 7.20 0.77
C CYS A 64 -10.07 7.78 -0.17
N TYR A 65 -9.12 8.56 0.37
CA TYR A 65 -8.02 9.12 -0.41
C TYR A 65 -7.14 8.03 -1.03
N GLU A 66 -6.84 6.98 -0.28
CA GLU A 66 -6.11 5.81 -0.76
C GLU A 66 -6.78 5.16 -1.98
N VAL A 67 -8.07 4.84 -1.89
CA VAL A 67 -8.82 4.23 -3.01
C VAL A 67 -8.83 5.16 -4.23
N CYS A 68 -8.92 6.48 -4.04
CA CYS A 68 -8.79 7.44 -5.13
C CYS A 68 -7.42 7.35 -5.81
N VAL A 69 -6.33 7.36 -5.04
CA VAL A 69 -4.96 7.23 -5.58
C VAL A 69 -4.78 5.90 -6.32
N MET A 70 -5.27 4.80 -5.74
CA MET A 70 -5.22 3.47 -6.35
C MET A 70 -5.96 3.40 -7.68
N SER A 71 -7.13 4.05 -7.78
CA SER A 71 -7.89 4.11 -9.04
C SER A 71 -7.11 4.84 -10.15
N VAL A 72 -6.43 5.95 -9.81
CA VAL A 72 -5.63 6.72 -10.76
C VAL A 72 -4.40 5.91 -11.19
N CYS A 73 -3.69 5.29 -10.24
CA CYS A 73 -2.54 4.43 -10.52
C CYS A 73 -2.92 3.24 -11.42
N LEU A 74 -4.07 2.60 -11.18
CA LEU A 74 -4.55 1.49 -11.99
C LEU A 74 -4.88 1.97 -13.42
N SER A 75 -5.53 3.13 -13.55
CA SER A 75 -5.84 3.70 -14.86
C SER A 75 -4.57 4.06 -15.66
N LEU A 76 -3.53 4.54 -14.98
CA LEU A 76 -2.21 4.79 -15.58
C LEU A 76 -1.56 3.49 -16.00
N MET A 77 -1.60 2.46 -15.16
CA MET A 77 -1.05 1.14 -15.47
C MET A 77 -1.70 0.57 -16.74
N VAL A 78 -3.03 0.58 -16.84
CA VAL A 78 -3.74 0.12 -18.04
C VAL A 78 -3.33 0.90 -19.29
N LYS A 79 -3.11 2.22 -19.17
CA LYS A 79 -2.59 3.05 -20.28
C LYS A 79 -1.16 2.68 -20.68
N MET A 80 -0.29 2.42 -19.71
CA MET A 80 1.11 2.03 -19.94
C MET A 80 1.21 0.66 -20.62
N VAL A 81 0.40 -0.30 -20.19
CA VAL A 81 0.27 -1.62 -20.85
C VAL A 81 -0.20 -1.45 -22.28
N LYS A 82 -1.18 -0.57 -22.52
CA LYS A 82 -1.71 -0.30 -23.85
C LYS A 82 -0.70 0.38 -24.78
N SER A 83 0.18 1.26 -24.28
CA SER A 83 1.17 1.96 -25.12
C SER A 83 2.43 1.14 -25.37
N THR A 84 2.87 0.36 -24.39
CA THR A 84 4.21 -0.27 -24.40
C THR A 84 4.12 -1.77 -24.73
N GLY A 85 2.94 -2.38 -24.62
CA GLY A 85 2.72 -3.80 -24.88
C GLY A 85 3.43 -4.74 -23.88
N CYS A 86 4.13 -4.20 -22.89
CA CYS A 86 4.93 -4.95 -21.93
C CYS A 86 4.82 -4.32 -20.53
N ASP A 87 4.47 -5.12 -19.54
CA ASP A 87 4.31 -4.74 -18.12
C ASP A 87 5.63 -4.76 -17.32
N TYR A 88 6.76 -4.98 -18.00
CA TYR A 88 8.07 -5.11 -17.39
C TYR A 88 8.87 -3.81 -17.51
N VAL A 89 9.16 -3.19 -16.35
CA VAL A 89 10.03 -2.00 -16.24
C VAL A 89 11.51 -2.35 -16.51
N GLY A 90 11.83 -3.61 -16.82
CA GLY A 90 13.20 -4.14 -16.87
C GLY A 90 13.74 -4.58 -18.24
N VAL A 91 12.98 -4.54 -19.34
CA VAL A 91 13.45 -5.05 -20.64
C VAL A 91 13.23 -4.03 -21.75
N SER A 92 14.05 -2.98 -21.74
CA SER A 92 14.34 -2.19 -22.95
C SER A 92 15.74 -1.56 -22.90
N ILE A 93 16.73 -2.30 -22.36
CA ILE A 93 18.15 -2.03 -22.63
C ILE A 93 18.67 -3.20 -23.48
N SER A 94 18.38 -3.11 -24.77
CA SER A 94 19.10 -3.84 -25.81
C SER A 94 18.93 -3.10 -27.12
N TRP A 95 19.66 -1.99 -27.26
CA TRP A 95 20.39 -1.60 -28.47
C TRP A 95 21.65 -0.87 -28.01
#